data_AF-A0A1Q9MR47-F1
#
_entry.id   AF-A0A1Q9MR47-F1
#
_cell.length_a   1.000
_cell.length_b   1.000
_cell.length_c   1.000
_cell.angle_alpha   90.00
_cell.angle_beta   90.00
_cell.angle_gamma   90.00
#
_symmetry.space_group_name_H-M   'P 1'
#
loop_
_entity.id
_entity.type
_entity.pdbx_description
1 polymer ?
#
loop_
_entity_poly.entity_id
_entity_poly.type
_entity_poly.pdbx_seq_one_letter_code
_entity_poly.pdbx_strand_id
1 'polypeptide(L)'
;MTATAVFLAVFALPGALLGSIVFGRLSDKIGARNIKHRLTLIAMSIFFLTVGQISLFLVPLPELTLEQGMNIGGLFVIPAIWTLGGIMMIIKGFQGIYDINQPPVLQAINVPEAQGIITAWNQFLETLGRGVAPLIAGLVITTTGNNYFLAAAICGVFGLPGGFMWWYARKKIDRDISFINNLLKGRATEIGLKRNKK
;
A
#
# COMPACT_ATOMS: atom_id res chain seq x y z
N MET A 1 -0.62 -27.92 4.18
CA MET A 1 -0.42 -26.51 3.76
C MET A 1 -1.07 -26.36 2.40
N THR A 2 -1.99 -25.42 2.20
CA THR A 2 -2.66 -25.25 0.90
C THR A 2 -1.67 -24.73 -0.14
N ALA A 3 -1.86 -25.07 -1.43
CA ALA A 3 -1.01 -24.56 -2.51
C ALA A 3 -0.92 -23.03 -2.52
N THR A 4 -2.02 -22.35 -2.21
CA THR A 4 -2.07 -20.90 -2.02
C THR A 4 -1.14 -20.40 -0.91
N ALA A 5 -1.09 -21.08 0.24
CA ALA A 5 -0.21 -20.69 1.34
C ALA A 5 1.27 -20.84 0.97
N VAL A 6 1.64 -21.92 0.26
CA VAL A 6 3.00 -22.10 -0.26
C VAL A 6 3.34 -21.03 -1.27
N PHE A 7 2.46 -20.74 -2.22
CA PHE A 7 2.66 -19.70 -3.23
C PHE A 7 2.89 -18.32 -2.59
N LEU A 8 2.06 -17.95 -1.62
CA LEU A 8 2.23 -16.70 -0.87
C LEU A 8 3.53 -16.68 -0.06
N ALA A 9 3.91 -17.81 0.54
CA ALA A 9 5.16 -17.92 1.29
C ALA A 9 6.40 -17.78 0.41
N VAL A 10 6.36 -18.29 -0.82
CA VAL A 10 7.49 -18.25 -1.77
C VAL A 10 7.62 -16.89 -2.46
N PHE A 11 6.50 -16.25 -2.81
CA PHE A 11 6.54 -15.04 -3.63
C PHE A 11 6.14 -13.77 -2.87
N ALA A 12 5.02 -13.81 -2.14
CA ALA A 12 4.47 -12.61 -1.50
C ALA A 12 5.28 -12.19 -0.27
N LEU A 13 5.67 -13.13 0.60
CA LEU A 13 6.46 -12.82 1.80
C LEU A 13 7.85 -12.26 1.46
N PRO A 14 8.65 -12.88 0.57
CA PRO A 14 9.95 -12.32 0.25
C PRO A 14 9.83 -10.98 -0.48
N GLY A 15 8.80 -10.79 -1.32
CA GLY A 15 8.52 -9.50 -1.94
C GLY A 15 8.23 -8.40 -0.92
N ALA A 16 7.40 -8.69 0.08
CA ALA A 16 7.11 -7.76 1.17
C ALA A 16 8.36 -7.44 2.01
N LEU A 17 9.15 -8.46 2.36
CA LEU A 17 10.37 -8.29 3.16
C LEU A 17 11.46 -7.51 2.40
N LEU A 18 11.81 -7.95 1.20
CA LEU A 18 12.82 -7.30 0.36
C LEU A 18 12.38 -5.89 0.00
N GLY A 19 11.11 -5.71 -0.36
CA GLY A 19 10.51 -4.41 -0.60
C GLY A 19 10.65 -3.49 0.60
N SER A 20 10.26 -3.95 1.79
CA SER A 20 10.35 -3.13 2.99
C SER A 20 11.78 -2.74 3.34
N ILE A 21 12.76 -3.63 3.16
CA ILE A 21 14.17 -3.33 3.43
C ILE A 21 14.74 -2.35 2.40
N VAL A 22 14.56 -2.64 1.10
CA VAL A 22 15.13 -1.84 0.00
C VAL A 22 14.43 -0.48 -0.07
N PHE A 23 13.11 -0.48 -0.13
CA PHE A 23 12.34 0.75 -0.21
C PHE A 23 12.28 1.50 1.11
N GLY A 24 12.47 0.85 2.26
CA GLY A 24 12.62 1.54 3.55
C GLY A 24 13.82 2.49 3.54
N ARG A 25 15.00 1.96 3.18
CA ARG A 25 16.23 2.78 3.05
C ARG A 25 16.06 3.90 2.01
N LEU A 26 15.43 3.59 0.87
CA LEU A 26 15.17 4.60 -0.16
C LEU A 26 14.22 5.69 0.35
N SER A 27 13.14 5.29 1.02
CA SER A 27 12.11 6.18 1.55
C SER A 27 12.66 7.10 2.63
N ASP A 28 13.54 6.60 3.50
CA ASP A 28 14.19 7.44 4.51
C ASP A 28 15.18 8.41 3.89
N LYS A 29 16.02 7.95 2.95
CA LYS A 29 16.99 8.81 2.26
C LYS A 29 16.30 9.95 1.50
N ILE A 30 15.23 9.65 0.77
CA ILE A 30 14.51 10.66 -0.03
C ILE A 30 13.60 11.50 0.88
N GLY A 31 12.87 10.86 1.79
CA GLY A 31 11.92 11.51 2.69
C GLY A 31 12.56 12.44 3.72
N ALA A 32 13.80 12.16 4.16
CA ALA A 32 14.54 13.04 5.05
C ALA A 32 14.88 14.40 4.40
N ARG A 33 14.96 14.47 3.07
CA ARG A 33 15.23 15.73 2.35
C ARG A 33 14.00 16.62 2.30
N ASN A 34 12.84 16.02 2.05
CA ASN A 34 11.57 16.73 2.00
C ASN A 34 10.41 15.73 2.15
N ILE A 35 9.51 16.00 3.09
CA ILE A 35 8.34 15.16 3.33
C ILE A 35 7.43 15.04 2.09
N LYS A 36 7.40 16.04 1.20
CA LYS A 36 6.69 15.99 -0.08
C LYS A 36 7.08 14.80 -0.95
N HIS A 37 8.33 14.33 -0.82
CA HIS A 37 8.76 13.15 -1.53
C HIS A 37 8.13 11.87 -0.99
N ARG A 38 7.87 11.78 0.32
CA ARG A 38 7.11 10.66 0.91
C ARG A 38 5.71 10.58 0.30
N LEU A 39 5.02 11.73 0.18
CA LEU A 39 3.71 11.78 -0.49
C LEU A 39 3.78 11.39 -1.98
N THR A 40 4.87 11.75 -2.66
CA THR A 40 5.10 11.37 -4.05
C THR A 40 5.30 9.85 -4.18
N LEU A 41 6.08 9.25 -3.27
CA LEU A 41 6.29 7.81 -3.21
C LEU A 41 4.99 7.06 -2.96
N ILE A 42 4.14 7.55 -2.05
CA ILE A 42 2.81 6.97 -1.78
C ILE A 42 1.91 7.03 -3.01
N ALA A 43 1.82 8.19 -3.68
CA ALA A 43 0.99 8.33 -4.87
C ALA A 43 1.47 7.41 -6.01
N MET A 44 2.79 7.31 -6.22
CA MET A 44 3.38 6.40 -7.20
C MET A 44 3.14 4.93 -6.82
N SER A 45 3.27 4.55 -5.55
CA SER A 45 3.05 3.17 -5.13
C SER A 45 1.62 2.73 -5.38
N ILE A 46 0.62 3.59 -5.11
CA ILE A 46 -0.78 3.28 -5.42
C ILE A 46 -0.97 3.01 -6.91
N PHE A 47 -0.39 3.85 -7.78
CA PHE A 47 -0.44 3.63 -9.22
C PHE A 47 0.17 2.28 -9.64
N PHE A 48 1.39 1.97 -9.18
CA PHE A 48 2.05 0.71 -9.51
C PHE A 48 1.34 -0.51 -8.92
N LEU A 49 0.73 -0.39 -7.74
CA LEU A 49 -0.09 -1.44 -7.14
C LEU A 49 -1.32 -1.72 -8.00
N THR A 50 -2.03 -0.69 -8.45
CA THR A 50 -3.18 -0.83 -9.35
C THR A 50 -2.79 -1.51 -10.66
N VAL A 51 -1.74 -1.02 -11.33
CA VAL A 51 -1.27 -1.61 -12.60
C VAL A 51 -0.82 -3.05 -12.40
N GLY A 52 -0.04 -3.33 -11.36
CA GLY A 52 0.44 -4.67 -11.04
C GLY A 52 -0.70 -5.65 -10.76
N GLN A 53 -1.70 -5.24 -9.99
CA GLN A 53 -2.87 -6.07 -9.68
C GLN A 53 -3.67 -6.44 -10.95
N ILE A 54 -3.91 -5.48 -11.84
CA ILE A 54 -4.57 -5.75 -13.13
C ILE A 54 -3.72 -6.71 -13.98
N SER A 55 -2.40 -6.53 -13.96
CA SER A 55 -1.46 -7.36 -14.73
C SER A 55 -1.45 -8.83 -14.32
N LEU A 56 -1.83 -9.18 -13.08
CA LEU A 56 -1.96 -10.58 -12.66
C LEU A 56 -2.96 -11.34 -13.54
N PHE A 57 -4.00 -10.68 -14.02
CA PHE A 57 -5.05 -11.28 -14.85
C PHE A 57 -4.70 -11.33 -16.34
N LEU A 58 -3.55 -10.79 -16.74
CA LEU A 58 -2.99 -10.93 -18.09
C LEU A 58 -2.11 -12.17 -18.22
N VAL A 59 -1.76 -12.83 -17.11
CA VAL A 59 -0.96 -14.05 -17.13
C VAL A 59 -1.82 -15.22 -17.61
N PRO A 60 -1.48 -15.86 -18.74
CA PRO A 60 -2.24 -17.01 -19.24
C PRO A 60 -1.94 -18.23 -18.35
N LEU A 61 -2.90 -18.60 -17.51
CA LEU A 61 -2.82 -19.80 -16.69
C LEU A 61 -3.42 -21.00 -17.45
N PRO A 62 -2.79 -22.18 -17.40
CA PRO A 62 -3.38 -23.38 -17.97
C PRO A 62 -4.61 -23.80 -17.15
N GLU A 63 -5.54 -24.48 -17.80
CA GLU A 63 -6.63 -25.17 -17.11
C GLU A 63 -6.05 -26.34 -16.31
N LEU A 64 -6.26 -26.33 -14.99
CA LEU A 64 -5.79 -27.37 -14.09
C LEU A 64 -6.98 -28.13 -13.53
N THR A 65 -6.87 -29.45 -13.49
CA THR A 65 -7.81 -30.26 -12.70
C THR A 65 -7.60 -30.01 -11.21
N LEU A 66 -8.59 -30.39 -10.39
CA LEU A 66 -8.48 -30.28 -8.94
C LEU A 66 -7.22 -31.00 -8.40
N GLU A 67 -6.95 -32.21 -8.88
CA GLU A 67 -5.78 -33.00 -8.48
C GLU A 67 -4.46 -32.31 -8.86
N GLN A 68 -4.39 -31.76 -10.08
CA GLN A 68 -3.21 -31.01 -10.54
C GLN A 68 -3.00 -29.74 -9.71
N GLY A 69 -4.09 -29.02 -9.38
CA GLY A 69 -4.04 -27.83 -8.52
C GLY A 69 -3.61 -28.12 -7.08
N MET A 70 -3.82 -29.35 -6.60
CA MET A 70 -3.35 -29.79 -5.28
C MET A 70 -1.88 -30.23 -5.28
N ASN A 71 -1.31 -30.58 -6.44
CA ASN A 71 0.09 -30.97 -6.56
C ASN A 71 1.00 -29.74 -6.62
N ILE A 72 1.44 -29.27 -5.44
CA ILE A 72 2.31 -28.10 -5.28
C ILE A 72 3.59 -28.22 -6.12
N GLY A 73 4.24 -29.39 -6.13
CA GLY A 73 5.47 -29.60 -6.90
C GLY A 73 5.22 -29.44 -8.40
N GLY A 74 4.09 -29.94 -8.89
CA GLY A 74 3.65 -29.79 -10.27
C GLY A 74 3.40 -28.34 -10.69
N LEU A 75 2.85 -27.51 -9.79
CA LEU A 75 2.61 -26.08 -10.08
C LEU A 75 3.91 -25.31 -10.37
N PHE A 76 5.00 -25.61 -9.66
CA PHE A 76 6.29 -24.94 -9.87
C PHE A 76 7.01 -25.38 -11.16
N VAL A 77 6.51 -26.37 -11.88
CA VAL A 77 6.99 -26.71 -13.23
C VAL A 77 6.39 -25.77 -14.29
N ILE A 78 5.24 -25.16 -13.99
CA ILE A 78 4.50 -24.31 -14.93
C ILE A 78 5.14 -22.91 -14.97
N PRO A 79 5.67 -22.43 -16.12
CA PRO A 79 6.31 -21.12 -16.21
C PRO A 79 5.39 -19.95 -15.84
N ALA A 80 4.09 -20.05 -16.15
CA ALA A 80 3.10 -19.03 -15.81
C ALA A 80 2.98 -18.79 -14.29
N ILE A 81 3.22 -19.82 -13.46
CA ILE A 81 3.20 -19.69 -12.00
C ILE A 81 4.37 -18.84 -11.51
N TRP A 82 5.54 -18.97 -12.13
CA TRP A 82 6.69 -18.11 -11.82
C TRP A 82 6.48 -16.67 -12.25
N THR A 83 5.87 -16.44 -13.42
CA THR A 83 5.49 -15.10 -13.86
C THR A 83 4.50 -14.45 -12.89
N LEU A 84 3.44 -15.18 -12.52
CA LEU A 84 2.45 -14.74 -11.53
C LEU A 84 3.13 -14.43 -10.18
N GLY A 85 4.02 -15.31 -9.73
CA GLY A 85 4.80 -15.15 -8.52
C GLY A 85 5.71 -13.93 -8.54
N GLY A 86 6.42 -13.69 -9.65
CA GLY A 86 7.26 -12.52 -9.85
C GLY A 86 6.46 -11.21 -9.80
N ILE A 87 5.31 -11.16 -10.48
CA ILE A 87 4.40 -10.01 -10.41
C ILE A 87 3.90 -9.80 -8.97
N MET A 88 3.47 -10.86 -8.28
CA MET A 88 3.03 -10.79 -6.89
C MET A 88 4.14 -10.28 -5.96
N MET A 89 5.37 -10.74 -6.16
CA MET A 89 6.54 -10.30 -5.41
C MET A 89 6.78 -8.78 -5.62
N ILE A 90 6.68 -8.30 -6.85
CA ILE A 90 6.81 -6.87 -7.19
C ILE A 90 5.68 -6.06 -6.54
N ILE A 91 4.43 -6.49 -6.64
CA ILE A 91 3.27 -5.84 -6.00
C ILE A 91 3.51 -5.69 -4.50
N LYS A 92 3.92 -6.77 -3.83
CA LYS A 92 4.23 -6.73 -2.40
C LYS A 92 5.43 -5.85 -2.06
N GLY A 93 6.39 -5.76 -2.97
CA GLY A 93 7.48 -4.80 -2.87
C GLY A 93 6.99 -3.35 -2.86
N PHE A 94 6.18 -2.97 -3.85
CA PHE A 94 5.59 -1.63 -3.94
C PHE A 94 4.62 -1.32 -2.80
N GLN A 95 3.93 -2.34 -2.25
CA GLN A 95 3.08 -2.17 -1.07
C GLN A 95 3.89 -1.65 0.12
N GLY A 96 5.12 -2.14 0.30
CA GLY A 96 6.03 -1.63 1.33
C GLY A 96 6.32 -0.12 1.21
N ILE A 97 6.35 0.45 -0.01
CA ILE A 97 6.53 1.90 -0.19
C ILE A 97 5.38 2.68 0.45
N TYR A 98 4.14 2.23 0.25
CA TYR A 98 2.96 2.83 0.87
C TYR A 98 3.05 2.72 2.39
N ASP A 99 3.25 1.49 2.88
CA ASP A 99 3.22 1.16 4.31
C ASP A 99 4.30 1.92 5.11
N ILE A 100 5.48 2.12 4.52
CA ILE A 100 6.60 2.81 5.19
C ILE A 100 6.42 4.33 5.21
N ASN A 101 5.85 4.91 4.14
CA ASN A 101 5.80 6.36 3.99
C ASN A 101 4.55 6.99 4.61
N GLN A 102 3.45 6.25 4.72
CA GLN A 102 2.19 6.79 5.27
C GLN A 102 2.33 7.24 6.73
N PRO A 103 2.88 6.45 7.68
CA PRO A 103 2.90 6.84 9.09
C PRO A 103 3.69 8.13 9.37
N PRO A 104 4.91 8.34 8.83
CA PRO A 104 5.64 9.59 9.04
C PRO A 104 4.88 10.83 8.53
N VAL A 105 4.14 10.70 7.42
CA VAL A 105 3.34 11.81 6.89
C VAL A 105 2.18 12.14 7.82
N LEU A 106 1.45 11.12 8.30
CA LEU A 106 0.36 11.30 9.25
C LEU A 106 0.88 11.88 10.58
N GLN A 107 2.03 11.43 11.07
CA GLN A 107 2.61 11.98 12.31
C GLN A 107 3.01 13.45 12.18
N ALA A 108 3.53 13.87 11.02
CA ALA A 108 4.00 15.23 10.81
C ALA A 108 2.89 16.29 10.78
N ILE A 109 1.65 15.90 10.45
CA ILE A 109 0.51 16.82 10.35
C ILE A 109 -0.42 16.76 11.55
N ASN A 110 -0.02 16.09 12.63
CA ASN A 110 -0.89 15.89 13.78
C ASN A 110 -0.16 16.16 15.10
N VAL A 111 -0.92 16.63 16.08
CA VAL A 111 -0.41 16.84 17.44
C VAL A 111 -0.17 15.48 18.13
N PRO A 112 0.84 15.35 19.00
CA PRO A 112 1.18 14.09 19.66
C PRO A 112 -0.01 13.42 20.38
N GLU A 113 -0.87 14.23 21.00
CA GLU A 113 -2.02 13.76 21.78
C GLU A 113 -3.09 13.09 20.91
N ALA A 114 -3.16 13.46 19.62
CA ALA A 114 -4.15 12.92 18.68
C ALA A 114 -3.62 11.73 17.86
N GLN A 115 -2.32 11.41 17.93
CA GLN A 115 -1.71 10.38 17.06
C GLN A 115 -2.32 8.99 17.24
N GLY A 116 -2.69 8.62 18.47
CA GLY A 116 -3.35 7.34 18.76
C GLY A 116 -4.73 7.23 18.09
N ILE A 117 -5.54 8.28 18.20
CA ILE A 117 -6.87 8.36 17.57
C ILE A 117 -6.76 8.28 16.05
N ILE A 118 -5.81 9.02 15.48
CA ILE A 118 -5.63 9.06 14.02
C ILE A 118 -5.11 7.73 13.49
N THR A 119 -4.21 7.07 14.22
CA THR A 119 -3.75 5.72 13.88
C THR A 119 -4.91 4.72 13.94
N ALA A 120 -5.77 4.81 14.96
CA ALA A 120 -6.96 3.97 15.07
C ALA A 120 -7.94 4.18 13.90
N TRP A 121 -8.21 5.43 13.54
CA TRP A 121 -9.04 5.76 12.36
C TRP A 121 -8.42 5.24 11.06
N ASN A 122 -7.10 5.38 10.90
CA ASN A 122 -6.42 4.85 9.72
C ASN A 122 -6.58 3.33 9.63
N GLN A 123 -6.34 2.60 10.73
CA GLN A 123 -6.51 1.14 10.75
C GLN A 123 -7.96 0.69 10.54
N PHE A 124 -8.92 1.46 11.07
CA PHE A 124 -10.33 1.22 10.84
C PHE A 124 -10.67 1.35 9.34
N LEU A 125 -10.23 2.42 8.68
CA LEU A 125 -10.44 2.63 7.24
C LEU A 125 -9.74 1.57 6.39
N GLU A 126 -8.52 1.17 6.73
CA GLU A 126 -7.79 0.08 6.07
C GLU A 126 -8.53 -1.26 6.22
N THR A 127 -9.06 -1.55 7.41
CA THR A 127 -9.83 -2.78 7.67
C THR A 127 -11.15 -2.77 6.90
N LEU A 128 -11.84 -1.64 6.89
CA LEU A 128 -13.07 -1.46 6.12
C LEU A 128 -12.79 -1.66 4.63
N GLY A 129 -11.72 -1.06 4.09
CA GLY A 129 -11.29 -1.26 2.71
C GLY A 129 -11.03 -2.72 2.38
N ARG A 130 -10.30 -3.44 3.25
CA ARG A 130 -10.04 -4.89 3.08
C ARG A 130 -11.30 -5.76 3.15
N GLY A 131 -12.29 -5.36 3.94
CA GLY A 131 -13.56 -6.07 4.07
C GLY A 131 -14.54 -5.79 2.92
N VAL A 132 -14.62 -4.53 2.47
CA VAL A 132 -15.56 -4.11 1.41
C VAL A 132 -15.02 -4.47 0.02
N ALA A 133 -13.71 -4.47 -0.20
CA ALA A 133 -13.13 -4.75 -1.52
C ALA A 133 -13.54 -6.12 -2.11
N PRO A 134 -13.51 -7.25 -1.36
CA PRO A 134 -14.01 -8.53 -1.87
C PRO A 134 -15.50 -8.51 -2.26
N LEU A 135 -16.34 -7.75 -1.56
CA LEU A 135 -17.77 -7.62 -1.89
C LEU A 135 -17.95 -6.87 -3.21
N ILE A 136 -17.23 -5.76 -3.40
CA ILE A 136 -17.24 -5.00 -4.66
C ILE A 136 -16.71 -5.88 -5.79
N ALA A 137 -15.58 -6.58 -5.58
CA ALA A 137 -15.02 -7.48 -6.57
C ALA A 137 -15.99 -8.61 -6.95
N GLY A 138 -16.67 -9.21 -5.96
CA GLY A 138 -17.70 -10.23 -6.17
C GLY A 138 -18.90 -9.73 -6.98
N LEU A 139 -19.37 -8.51 -6.70
CA LEU A 139 -20.44 -7.89 -7.47
C LEU A 139 -20.01 -7.63 -8.92
N VAL A 140 -18.83 -7.01 -9.10
CA VAL A 140 -18.30 -6.65 -10.42
C VAL A 140 -18.02 -7.90 -11.26
N ILE A 141 -17.45 -8.97 -10.68
CA ILE A 141 -17.19 -10.19 -11.45
C ILE A 141 -18.48 -10.87 -11.90
N THR A 142 -19.53 -10.83 -11.07
CA THR A 142 -20.85 -11.38 -11.41
C THR A 142 -21.50 -10.58 -12.54
N THR A 143 -21.46 -9.24 -12.49
CA THR A 143 -22.06 -8.38 -13.52
C THR A 143 -21.28 -8.37 -14.84
N THR A 144 -19.98 -8.69 -14.81
CA THR A 144 -19.12 -8.79 -16.00
C THR A 144 -19.12 -10.20 -16.62
N GLY A 145 -20.00 -11.10 -16.16
CA GLY A 145 -20.11 -12.46 -16.71
C GLY A 145 -18.87 -13.33 -16.45
N ASN A 146 -18.27 -13.21 -15.26
CA ASN A 146 -17.03 -13.87 -14.86
C ASN A 146 -15.79 -13.45 -15.67
N ASN A 147 -15.79 -12.27 -16.28
CA ASN A 147 -14.60 -11.71 -16.90
C ASN A 147 -13.67 -11.11 -15.83
N TYR A 148 -12.76 -11.95 -15.30
CA TYR A 148 -11.82 -11.58 -14.24
C TYR A 148 -10.94 -10.36 -14.59
N PHE A 149 -10.46 -10.26 -15.84
CA PHE A 149 -9.65 -9.12 -16.26
C PHE A 149 -10.44 -7.81 -16.23
N LEU A 150 -11.63 -7.80 -16.83
CA LEU A 150 -12.50 -6.63 -16.84
C LEU A 150 -12.90 -6.24 -15.41
N ALA A 151 -13.20 -7.22 -14.56
CA ALA A 151 -13.52 -6.99 -13.16
C ALA A 151 -12.33 -6.36 -12.40
N ALA A 152 -11.12 -6.89 -12.59
CA ALA A 152 -9.91 -6.32 -12.00
C ALA A 152 -9.63 -4.90 -12.49
N ALA A 153 -9.85 -4.61 -13.78
CA ALA A 153 -9.70 -3.27 -14.34
C ALA A 153 -10.68 -2.27 -13.71
N ILE A 154 -11.96 -2.63 -13.60
CA ILE A 154 -12.99 -1.81 -12.96
C ILE A 154 -12.65 -1.57 -11.49
N CYS A 155 -12.31 -2.63 -10.74
CA CYS A 155 -11.89 -2.52 -9.34
C CYS A 155 -10.64 -1.64 -9.16
N GLY A 156 -9.67 -1.76 -10.08
CA GLY A 156 -8.44 -0.96 -10.07
C GLY A 156 -8.70 0.54 -10.17
N VAL A 157 -9.71 0.96 -10.94
CA VAL A 157 -10.09 2.38 -11.07
C VAL A 157 -10.51 2.98 -9.72
N PHE A 158 -11.14 2.21 -8.83
CA PHE A 158 -11.49 2.69 -7.49
C PHE A 158 -10.27 3.02 -6.61
N GLY A 159 -9.10 2.47 -6.91
CA GLY A 159 -7.85 2.80 -6.20
C GLY A 159 -7.22 4.14 -6.64
N LEU A 160 -7.48 4.58 -7.88
CA LEU A 160 -6.86 5.78 -8.45
C LEU A 160 -7.21 7.10 -7.72
N PRO A 161 -8.46 7.33 -7.25
CA PRO A 161 -8.79 8.48 -6.41
C PRO A 161 -7.87 8.63 -5.20
N GLY A 162 -7.48 7.52 -4.55
CA GLY A 162 -6.55 7.55 -3.43
C GLY A 162 -5.18 8.11 -3.82
N GLY A 163 -4.62 7.65 -4.95
CA GLY A 163 -3.36 8.17 -5.48
C GLY A 163 -3.43 9.67 -5.81
N PHE A 164 -4.54 10.12 -6.40
CA PHE A 164 -4.78 11.53 -6.67
C PHE A 164 -4.90 12.37 -5.39
N MET A 165 -5.58 11.88 -4.37
CA MET A 165 -5.69 12.56 -3.07
C MET A 165 -4.33 12.72 -2.39
N TRP A 166 -3.48 11.69 -2.41
CA TRP A 166 -2.10 11.78 -1.90
C TRP A 166 -1.25 12.78 -2.69
N TRP A 167 -1.39 12.80 -4.01
CA TRP A 167 -0.74 13.79 -4.85
C TRP A 167 -1.21 15.22 -4.53
N TYR A 168 -2.51 15.40 -4.29
CA TYR A 168 -3.07 16.69 -3.91
C TYR A 168 -2.58 17.15 -2.53
N ALA A 169 -2.51 16.23 -1.55
CA ALA A 169 -1.98 16.51 -0.21
C ALA A 169 -0.54 17.03 -0.24
N ARG A 170 0.28 16.62 -1.23
CA ARG A 170 1.63 17.15 -1.46
C ARG A 170 1.66 18.68 -1.59
N LYS A 171 0.60 19.30 -2.11
CA LYS A 171 0.53 20.77 -2.27
C LYS A 171 0.29 21.50 -0.95
N LYS A 172 -0.31 20.82 0.04
CA LYS A 172 -0.73 21.43 1.32
C LYS A 172 0.19 21.10 2.50
N ILE A 173 0.98 20.03 2.38
CA ILE A 173 1.76 19.46 3.49
C ILE A 173 2.65 20.46 4.25
N ASP A 174 3.34 21.38 3.56
CA ASP A 174 4.23 22.35 4.22
C ASP A 174 3.47 23.34 5.10
N ARG A 175 2.28 23.75 4.65
CA ARG A 175 1.39 24.65 5.40
C ARG A 175 0.85 23.93 6.63
N ASP A 176 0.44 22.68 6.46
CA ASP A 176 -0.17 21.89 7.54
C ASP A 176 0.88 21.57 8.63
N ILE A 177 2.12 21.26 8.25
CA ILE A 177 3.25 21.10 9.19
C ILE A 177 3.56 22.42 9.92
N SER A 178 3.58 23.53 9.19
CA SER A 178 3.86 24.85 9.76
C SER A 178 2.78 25.25 10.77
N PHE A 179 1.52 24.94 10.50
CA PHE A 179 0.40 25.12 11.42
C PHE A 179 0.60 24.33 12.72
N ILE A 180 0.91 23.03 12.63
CA ILE A 180 1.15 22.19 13.81
C ILE A 180 2.35 22.68 14.62
N ASN A 181 3.45 23.04 13.96
CA ASN A 181 4.63 23.58 14.63
C ASN A 181 4.34 24.88 15.38
N ASN A 182 3.53 25.77 14.81
CA ASN A 182 3.14 27.02 15.46
C ASN A 182 2.21 26.76 16.65
N LEU A 183 1.26 25.84 16.54
CA LEU A 183 0.39 25.42 17.63
C LEU A 183 1.21 24.87 18.81
N LEU A 184 2.18 23.99 18.55
CA LEU A 184 3.03 23.40 19.58
C LEU A 184 3.95 24.44 20.24
N LYS A 185 4.46 25.42 19.48
CA LYS A 185 5.22 26.55 20.04
C LYS A 185 4.35 27.43 20.94
N GLY A 186 3.09 27.66 20.58
CA GLY A 186 2.12 28.38 21.42
C GLY A 186 1.95 27.69 22.77
N ARG A 187 1.61 26.39 22.75
CA ARG A 187 1.44 25.58 23.97
C ARG A 187 2.69 25.52 24.85
N ALA A 188 3.87 25.38 24.25
CA ALA A 188 5.12 25.37 25.02
C ALA A 188 5.35 26.69 25.78
N THR A 189 4.92 27.81 25.19
CA THR A 189 5.02 29.13 25.84
C THR A 189 4.04 29.25 27.00
N GLU A 190 2.82 28.76 26.85
CA GLU A 190 1.78 28.75 27.91
C GLU A 190 2.20 27.94 29.14
N ILE A 191 2.88 26.81 28.95
CA ILE A 191 3.33 25.92 30.03
C ILE A 191 4.64 26.41 30.68
N GLY A 192 5.15 27.58 30.27
CA GLY A 192 6.36 28.17 30.85
C GLY A 192 7.65 27.43 30.49
N LEU A 193 7.62 26.53 29.50
CA LEU A 193 8.81 25.90 28.93
C LEU A 193 9.55 26.93 28.06
N LYS A 194 10.18 27.93 28.69
CA LYS A 194 11.15 28.78 28.01
C LYS A 194 12.32 27.91 27.61
N ARG A 195 12.48 27.75 26.30
CA ARG A 195 13.64 27.08 25.70
C ARG A 195 14.89 27.89 26.10
N ASN A 196 15.62 27.43 27.12
CA ASN A 196 16.97 27.93 27.38
C ASN A 196 17.81 27.60 26.15
N LYS A 197 18.01 28.59 25.28
CA LYS A 197 19.00 28.50 24.20
C LYS A 197 20.37 28.42 24.87
N LYS A 198 20.96 27.23 24.89
CA LYS A 198 22.41 27.06 24.92
C LYS A 198 22.88 26.93 23.48
#